data_AF-A0A0G0IMX8-F1
#
_entry.id   AF-A0A0G0IMX8-F1
#
_cell.length_a   1.000
_cell.length_b   1.000
_cell.length_c   1.000
_cell.angle_alpha   90.00
_cell.angle_beta   90.00
_cell.angle_gamma   90.00
#
_symmetry.space_group_name_H-M   'P 1'
#
loop_
_entity.id
_entity.type
_entity.pdbx_description
1 polymer ?
#
loop_
_entity_poly.entity_id
_entity_poly.type
_entity_poly.pdbx_seq_one_letter_code
_entity_poly.pdbx_strand_id
1 'polypeptide(L)'
;MTITIDDITVKIKLLKSETILAQATIILSDVWKEHGWKVLKSDRLHPKFQEYLWFQAPSYKFMGKYWEIVFIDDNKLYEAVIEKIYDAYCLARSKNPTQNEKEETITEEVSLDDIDL
;
A
#
# COMPACT_ATOMS: atom_id res chain seq x y z
N MET A 1 -17.18 10.72 -19.83
CA MET A 1 -16.69 9.35 -19.63
C MET A 1 -16.29 9.27 -18.18
N THR A 2 -16.84 8.31 -17.43
CA THR A 2 -16.65 8.23 -15.97
C THR A 2 -15.92 6.93 -15.68
N ILE A 3 -14.85 7.01 -14.89
CA ILE A 3 -14.10 5.83 -14.44
C ILE A 3 -14.98 5.04 -13.48
N THR A 4 -15.10 3.74 -13.72
CA THR A 4 -15.81 2.79 -12.85
C THR A 4 -14.81 1.83 -12.20
N ILE A 5 -15.26 1.07 -11.20
CA ILE A 5 -14.39 0.10 -10.51
C ILE A 5 -13.89 -1.01 -11.45
N ASP A 6 -14.62 -1.31 -12.52
CA ASP A 6 -14.26 -2.33 -13.50
C ASP A 6 -13.08 -1.90 -14.38
N ASP A 7 -12.88 -0.59 -14.53
CA ASP A 7 -11.73 0.00 -15.21
C ASP A 7 -10.45 -0.07 -14.37
N ILE A 8 -10.54 -0.46 -13.09
CA ILE A 8 -9.45 -0.41 -12.13
C ILE A 8 -8.90 -1.80 -11.88
N THR A 9 -7.62 -2.03 -12.11
CA THR A 9 -6.90 -3.23 -11.68
C THR A 9 -5.93 -2.89 -10.55
N VAL A 10 -5.84 -3.75 -9.53
CA VAL A 10 -4.90 -3.57 -8.42
C VAL A 10 -3.85 -4.69 -8.43
N LYS A 11 -2.58 -4.30 -8.29
CA LYS A 11 -1.46 -5.22 -8.05
C LYS A 11 -0.87 -4.96 -6.67
N ILE A 12 -0.59 -6.03 -5.94
CA ILE A 12 -0.03 -5.97 -4.58
C ILE A 12 1.39 -6.51 -4.56
N LYS A 13 2.27 -5.80 -3.86
CA LYS A 13 3.58 -6.26 -3.42
C LYS A 13 3.59 -6.30 -1.89
N LEU A 14 3.66 -7.51 -1.32
CA LEU A 14 3.87 -7.67 0.12
C LEU A 14 5.28 -7.20 0.48
N LEU A 15 5.41 -6.60 1.66
CA LEU A 15 6.67 -6.07 2.18
C LEU A 15 7.01 -6.76 3.50
N LYS A 16 8.31 -6.99 3.73
CA LYS A 16 8.85 -7.42 5.03
C LYS A 16 9.07 -6.19 5.94
N SER A 17 8.00 -5.46 6.25
CA SER A 17 8.04 -4.28 7.13
C SER A 17 6.96 -4.38 8.20
N GLU A 18 7.30 -3.98 9.42
CA GLU A 18 6.38 -4.04 10.57
C GLU A 18 5.23 -3.03 10.48
N THR A 19 5.46 -1.91 9.77
CA THR A 19 4.52 -0.80 9.65
C THR A 19 3.80 -0.79 8.30
N ILE A 20 4.53 -0.95 7.20
CA ILE A 20 3.97 -0.99 5.85
C ILE A 20 3.94 -2.45 5.38
N LEU A 21 2.78 -3.09 5.48
CA LEU A 21 2.63 -4.51 5.17
C LEU A 21 2.64 -4.80 3.67
N ALA A 22 2.14 -3.86 2.86
CA ALA A 22 2.14 -3.99 1.42
C ALA A 22 2.11 -2.64 0.70
N GLN A 23 2.55 -2.65 -0.56
CA GLN A 23 2.34 -1.58 -1.52
C GLN A 23 1.39 -2.03 -2.61
N ALA A 24 0.42 -1.18 -2.94
CA ALA A 24 -0.50 -1.36 -4.03
C ALA A 24 -0.13 -0.47 -5.22
N THR A 25 -0.31 -1.01 -6.42
CA THR A 25 -0.29 -0.26 -7.68
C THR A 25 -1.68 -0.33 -8.28
N ILE A 26 -2.27 0.83 -8.52
CA ILE A 26 -3.54 0.98 -9.22
C ILE A 26 -3.24 1.13 -10.71
N ILE A 27 -3.99 0.41 -11.54
CA ILE A 27 -3.88 0.43 -13.00
C ILE A 27 -5.25 0.80 -13.55
N LEU A 28 -5.35 1.94 -14.21
CA LEU A 28 -6.58 2.43 -14.83
C LEU A 28 -6.57 2.06 -16.33
N SER A 29 -7.56 1.26 -16.73
CA SER A 29 -7.81 0.81 -18.10
C SER A 29 -6.55 0.27 -18.81
N ASP A 30 -5.66 -0.39 -18.05
CA ASP A 30 -4.35 -0.91 -18.48
C ASP A 30 -3.35 0.10 -19.09
N VAL A 31 -3.71 1.39 -19.15
CA VAL A 31 -2.92 2.44 -19.80
C VAL A 31 -2.21 3.37 -18.83
N TRP A 32 -2.74 3.52 -17.61
CA TRP A 32 -2.19 4.41 -16.59
C TRP A 32 -1.88 3.62 -15.32
N LYS A 33 -0.67 3.78 -14.79
CA LYS A 33 -0.23 3.11 -13.56
C LYS A 33 0.08 4.14 -12.49
N GLU A 34 -0.53 3.97 -11.35
CA GLU A 34 -0.34 4.79 -10.17
C GLU A 34 0.27 3.93 -9.06
N HIS A 35 1.44 4.35 -8.58
CA HIS A 35 2.18 3.66 -7.53
C HIS A 35 2.07 4.41 -6.20
N GLY A 36 2.29 3.70 -5.10
CA GLY A 36 2.53 4.32 -3.80
C GLY A 36 1.37 4.22 -2.80
N TRP A 37 0.29 3.53 -3.16
CA TRP A 37 -0.72 3.13 -2.19
C TRP A 37 -0.13 2.17 -1.17
N LYS A 38 -0.49 2.32 0.10
CA LYS A 38 0.06 1.53 1.20
C LYS A 38 -1.03 0.83 1.98
N VAL A 39 -0.76 -0.43 2.32
CA VAL A 39 -1.47 -1.16 3.37
C VAL A 39 -0.59 -1.10 4.62
N LEU A 40 -1.11 -0.49 5.66
CA LEU A 40 -0.41 -0.19 6.91
C LEU A 40 -0.96 -1.07 8.03
N LYS A 41 -0.10 -1.43 8.97
CA LYS A 41 -0.53 -1.92 10.28
C LYS A 41 -1.12 -0.75 11.07
N SER A 42 -2.23 -0.99 11.74
CA SER A 42 -2.95 0.01 12.53
C SER A 42 -3.14 -0.51 13.96
N ASP A 43 -3.10 0.38 14.95
CA ASP A 43 -3.46 0.04 16.34
C ASP A 43 -4.98 0.00 16.56
N ARG A 44 -5.77 0.39 15.55
CA ARG A 44 -7.23 0.42 15.57
C ARG A 44 -7.81 -0.44 14.46
N LEU A 45 -8.95 -1.06 14.76
CA LEU A 45 -9.70 -1.83 13.77
C LEU A 45 -10.27 -0.92 12.68
N HIS A 46 -10.12 -1.36 11.43
CA HIS A 46 -10.78 -0.71 10.30
C HIS A 46 -12.30 -0.89 10.43
N PRO A 47 -13.11 0.17 10.31
CA PRO A 47 -14.56 0.09 10.50
C PRO A 47 -15.25 -0.94 9.60
N LYS A 48 -14.79 -1.04 8.35
CA LYS A 48 -15.36 -1.94 7.34
C LYS A 48 -14.83 -3.39 7.42
N PHE A 49 -13.52 -3.56 7.55
CA PHE A 49 -12.88 -4.88 7.41
C PHE A 49 -12.66 -5.60 8.73
N GLN A 50 -12.80 -4.90 9.87
CA GLN A 50 -12.58 -5.46 11.20
C GLN A 50 -11.17 -6.10 11.35
N GLU A 51 -10.17 -5.58 10.64
CA GLU A 51 -8.75 -5.91 10.78
C GLU A 51 -7.95 -4.68 11.27
N TYR A 52 -6.81 -4.92 11.91
CA TYR A 52 -5.86 -3.91 12.38
C TYR A 52 -5.02 -3.34 11.22
N LEU A 53 -5.71 -2.81 10.21
CA LEU A 53 -5.16 -2.32 8.96
C LEU A 53 -5.63 -0.90 8.66
N TRP A 54 -4.81 -0.14 7.95
CA TRP A 54 -5.18 1.13 7.37
C TRP A 54 -4.69 1.24 5.93
N PHE A 55 -5.40 2.00 5.12
CA PHE A 55 -5.06 2.22 3.71
C PHE A 55 -4.72 3.69 3.52
N GLN A 56 -3.60 3.94 2.86
CA GLN A 56 -3.13 5.30 2.61
C GLN A 56 -2.88 5.49 1.12
N ALA A 57 -3.43 6.57 0.57
CA ALA A 57 -3.16 7.03 -0.79
C ALA A 57 -1.68 7.44 -0.94
N PRO A 58 -1.14 7.51 -2.18
CA PRO A 58 0.19 8.00 -2.43
C PRO A 58 0.37 9.40 -1.84
N SER A 59 1.46 9.59 -1.11
CA SER A 59 1.75 10.85 -0.42
C SER A 59 3.24 11.14 -0.45
N TYR A 60 3.60 12.42 -0.48
CA TYR A 60 4.99 12.87 -0.31
C TYR A 60 5.17 13.62 1.01
N LYS A 61 6.40 13.60 1.53
CA LYS A 61 6.77 14.37 2.73
C LYS A 61 7.42 15.68 2.31
N PHE A 62 6.89 16.79 2.79
CA PHE A 62 7.46 18.11 2.58
C PHE A 62 7.40 18.94 3.87
N MET A 63 8.54 19.49 4.28
CA MET A 63 8.68 20.26 5.53
C MET A 63 8.06 19.57 6.76
N GLY A 64 8.29 18.25 6.89
CA GLY A 64 7.79 17.45 8.02
C GLY A 64 6.31 17.04 7.93
N LYS A 65 5.57 17.51 6.93
CA LYS A 65 4.15 17.16 6.71
C LYS A 65 3.99 16.21 5.53
N TYR A 66 3.00 15.33 5.61
CA TYR A 66 2.61 14.46 4.50
C TYR A 66 1.46 15.09 3.73
N TRP A 67 1.57 15.04 2.41
CA TRP A 67 0.60 15.58 1.47
C TRP A 67 0.23 14.48 0.48
N GLU A 68 -1.07 14.27 0.29
CA GLU A 68 -1.58 13.33 -0.69
C GLU A 68 -1.32 13.83 -2.11
N ILE A 69 -0.99 12.90 -3.00
CA ILE A 69 -0.70 13.16 -4.42
C ILE A 69 -1.96 12.88 -5.26
N VAL A 70 -2.75 11.89 -4.84
CA VAL A 70 -3.90 11.39 -5.59
C VAL A 70 -5.14 11.45 -4.72
N PHE A 71 -6.22 11.90 -5.33
CA PHE A 71 -7.53 12.09 -4.72
C PHE A 71 -8.59 11.45 -5.62
N ILE A 72 -9.59 10.81 -5.02
CA ILE A 72 -10.77 10.29 -5.70
C ILE A 72 -11.96 11.05 -5.11
N ASP A 73 -12.52 11.99 -5.87
CA ASP A 73 -13.58 12.89 -5.39
C ASP A 73 -14.90 12.15 -5.11
N ASP A 74 -15.19 11.08 -5.85
CA ASP A 74 -16.34 10.23 -5.59
C ASP A 74 -16.02 9.28 -4.43
N ASN A 75 -16.59 9.58 -3.25
CA ASN A 75 -16.42 8.76 -2.06
C ASN A 75 -16.82 7.28 -2.28
N LYS A 76 -17.81 6.99 -3.14
CA LYS A 76 -18.20 5.60 -3.42
C LYS A 76 -17.11 4.88 -4.22
N LEU A 77 -16.53 5.57 -5.20
CA LEU A 77 -15.41 5.02 -5.97
C LEU A 77 -14.17 4.85 -5.10
N TYR A 78 -13.89 5.81 -4.21
CA TYR A 78 -12.80 5.72 -3.24
C TYR A 78 -12.94 4.46 -2.38
N GLU A 79 -14.09 4.27 -1.74
CA GLU A 79 -14.37 3.09 -0.90
C GLU A 79 -14.27 1.77 -1.70
N ALA A 80 -14.72 1.77 -2.95
CA ALA A 80 -14.60 0.60 -3.84
C ALA A 80 -13.13 0.30 -4.20
N VAL A 81 -12.30 1.33 -4.40
CA VAL A 81 -10.85 1.17 -4.62
C VAL A 81 -10.19 0.59 -3.38
N ILE A 82 -10.52 1.09 -2.18
CA ILE A 82 -10.00 0.55 -0.92
C ILE A 82 -10.36 -0.93 -0.76
N GLU A 83 -11.61 -1.29 -1.04
CA GLU A 83 -12.07 -2.69 -1.00
C GLU A 83 -11.29 -3.57 -1.99
N LYS A 84 -11.08 -3.09 -3.23
CA LYS A 84 -10.29 -3.81 -4.23
C LYS A 84 -8.82 -3.99 -3.84
N ILE A 85 -8.23 -3.00 -3.14
CA ILE A 85 -6.88 -3.11 -2.56
C ILE A 85 -6.86 -4.17 -1.46
N TYR A 86 -7.84 -4.15 -0.56
CA TYR A 86 -7.95 -5.12 0.53
C TYR A 86 -8.09 -6.55 -0.01
N ASP A 87 -8.99 -6.78 -0.97
CA ASP A 87 -9.20 -8.08 -1.58
C ASP A 87 -7.92 -8.61 -2.21
N ALA A 88 -7.24 -7.76 -3.01
CA ALA A 88 -5.97 -8.12 -3.63
C ALA A 88 -4.88 -8.43 -2.58
N TYR A 89 -4.88 -7.71 -1.46
CA TYR A 89 -3.93 -7.93 -0.36
C TYR A 89 -4.19 -9.27 0.35
N CYS A 90 -5.44 -9.58 0.68
CA CYS A 90 -5.84 -10.86 1.26
C CYS A 90 -5.48 -12.04 0.35
N LEU A 91 -5.69 -11.87 -0.95
CA LEU A 91 -5.35 -12.87 -1.96
C LEU A 91 -3.82 -13.06 -2.08
N ALA A 92 -3.04 -11.97 -2.01
CA ALA A 92 -1.57 -12.05 -1.98
C ALA A 92 -1.05 -12.71 -0.70
N ARG A 93 -1.64 -12.38 0.46
CA ARG A 93 -1.29 -12.92 1.78
C ARG A 93 -1.56 -14.43 1.86
N SER A 94 -2.72 -14.88 1.37
CA SER A 94 -3.09 -16.31 1.37
C SER A 94 -2.21 -17.18 0.47
N LYS A 95 -1.67 -16.61 -0.62
CA LYS A 95 -0.73 -17.31 -1.52
C LYS A 95 0.69 -17.43 -0.97
N ASN A 96 1.06 -16.64 0.04
CA ASN A 96 2.38 -16.65 0.68
C ASN A 96 2.25 -16.82 2.21
N PRO A 97 1.73 -17.97 2.71
CA PRO A 97 1.50 -18.17 4.14
C PRO A 97 2.77 -18.15 4.99
N THR A 98 3.95 -18.40 4.38
CA THR A 98 5.24 -18.55 5.09
C THR A 98 5.91 -17.24 5.50
N GLN A 99 5.40 -16.05 5.12
CA GLN A 99 6.05 -14.77 5.45
C GLN A 99 5.79 -14.25 6.87
N ASN A 100 4.99 -14.95 7.69
CA ASN A 100 4.75 -14.61 9.10
C ASN A 100 5.65 -15.37 10.08
N GLU A 101 6.51 -16.28 9.59
CA GLU A 101 7.53 -16.93 10.43
C GLU A 101 8.82 -16.12 10.34
N LYS A 102 9.28 -15.65 11.51
CA LYS A 102 10.44 -14.78 11.71
C LYS A 102 11.68 -15.30 10.96
N GLU A 103 12.08 -14.59 9.91
CA GLU A 103 13.46 -14.63 9.43
C GLU A 103 14.20 -13.42 10.02
N GLU A 104 15.27 -13.72 10.75
CA GLU A 104 16.13 -12.77 11.44
C GLU A 104 16.64 -11.67 10.51
N THR A 105 16.46 -10.42 10.91
CA THR A 105 17.01 -9.24 10.24
C THR A 105 18.53 -9.28 10.35
N ILE A 106 19.22 -9.63 9.26
CA ILE A 106 20.64 -9.29 9.10
C ILE A 106 20.68 -7.80 8.74
N THR A 107 20.99 -6.95 9.72
CA THR A 107 21.31 -5.54 9.48
C THR A 107 22.71 -5.45 8.90
N GLU A 108 22.83 -5.26 7.59
CA GLU A 108 24.04 -4.67 7.02
C GLU A 108 23.99 -3.16 7.30
N GLU A 109 24.78 -2.73 8.29
CA GLU A 109 25.09 -1.32 8.50
C GLU A 109 25.82 -0.79 7.25
N VAL A 110 25.13 0.05 6.46
CA VAL A 110 25.80 0.83 5.42
C VAL A 110 26.59 1.94 6.11
N SER A 111 27.89 1.70 6.29
CA SER A 111 28.84 2.74 6.70
C SER A 111 28.83 3.87 5.68
N LEU A 112 28.60 5.10 6.13
CA LEU A 112 28.59 6.32 5.30
C LEU A 112 29.99 6.93 5.12
N ASP A 113 31.05 6.23 5.54
CA ASP A 113 32.42 6.77 5.53
C ASP A 113 33.15 6.64 4.19
N ASP A 114 32.54 6.05 3.15
CA ASP A 114 33.16 5.86 1.83
C ASP A 114 32.74 6.89 0.75
N ILE A 115 32.13 8.02 1.14
CA ILE A 115 31.94 9.16 0.22
C ILE A 115 33.14 10.09 0.36
N ASP A 116 34.25 9.73 -0.31
CA ASP A 116 35.36 10.66 -0.57
C ASP A 116 34.85 11.81 -1.45
N LEU A 117 35.01 13.04 -0.94
CA LEU A 117 34.73 14.32 -1.60
C LEU A 117 36.03 14.92 -2.15
#